data_AF-A0A151ZGR9-F1
#
_entry.id   AF-A0A151ZGR9-F1
#
_cell.length_a   1.000
_cell.length_b   1.000
_cell.length_c   1.000
_cell.angle_alpha   90.00
_cell.angle_beta   90.00
_cell.angle_gamma   90.00
#
_symmetry.space_group_name_H-M   'P 1'
#
loop_
_entity.id
_entity.type
_entity.pdbx_description
1 polymer ?
#
loop_
_entity_poly.entity_id
_entity_poly.type
_entity_poly.pdbx_seq_one_letter_code
_entity_poly.pdbx_strand_id
1 'polypeptide(L)'
;MSSNKPHPILDPSLCKELKERHDACFNKWYANVFLKGNTELECQDEWEEYQVCVKDKLKIWNLVHVVNKENEDKKENNSNNSSKK
;
A
#
# COMPACT_ATOMS: atom_id res chain seq x y z
N MET A 1 1.95 -28.29 -17.41
CA MET A 1 1.22 -26.99 -17.45
C MET A 1 0.70 -26.74 -16.04
N SER A 2 1.45 -26.02 -15.21
CA SER A 2 1.06 -25.80 -13.81
C SER A 2 -0.05 -24.75 -13.73
N SER A 3 -1.27 -25.21 -13.48
CA SER A 3 -2.40 -24.36 -13.14
C SER A 3 -2.16 -23.77 -11.74
N ASN A 4 -1.55 -22.59 -11.68
CA ASN A 4 -1.61 -21.75 -10.48
C ASN A 4 -3.06 -21.26 -10.31
N LYS A 5 -3.91 -22.07 -9.66
CA LYS A 5 -5.21 -21.58 -9.21
C LYS A 5 -4.92 -20.55 -8.11
N PRO A 6 -5.32 -19.28 -8.30
CA PRO A 6 -5.10 -18.27 -7.27
C PRO A 6 -5.83 -18.70 -5.99
N HIS A 7 -5.12 -18.59 -4.87
CA HIS A 7 -5.64 -18.91 -3.56
C HIS A 7 -6.85 -18.01 -3.27
N PRO A 8 -8.01 -18.55 -2.85
CA PRO A 8 -9.30 -17.85 -2.81
C PRO A 8 -9.37 -16.68 -1.81
N ILE A 9 -8.32 -16.45 -1.03
CA ILE A 9 -8.24 -15.41 0.00
C ILE A 9 -7.67 -14.10 -0.56
N LEU A 10 -6.99 -14.11 -1.70
CA LEU A 10 -6.48 -12.90 -2.36
C LEU A 10 -6.87 -12.95 -3.83
N ASP A 11 -8.03 -12.41 -4.17
CA ASP A 11 -8.44 -12.30 -5.57
C ASP A 11 -7.69 -11.11 -6.21
N PRO A 12 -6.75 -11.36 -7.14
CA PRO A 12 -5.97 -10.31 -7.79
C PRO A 12 -6.81 -9.45 -8.75
N SER A 13 -8.07 -9.82 -9.04
CA SER A 13 -8.95 -9.09 -9.94
C SER A 13 -9.75 -7.96 -9.28
N LEU A 14 -9.98 -8.02 -7.96
CA LEU A 14 -10.94 -7.15 -7.25
C LEU A 14 -10.57 -5.67 -7.22
N CYS A 15 -9.27 -5.34 -7.19
CA CYS A 15 -8.77 -3.96 -7.26
C CYS A 15 -7.84 -3.79 -8.46
N LYS A 16 -7.94 -4.65 -9.48
CA LYS A 16 -6.98 -4.74 -10.58
C LYS A 16 -6.90 -3.46 -11.40
N GLU A 17 -8.03 -2.86 -11.74
CA GLU A 17 -8.08 -1.63 -12.53
C GLU A 17 -7.45 -0.45 -11.75
N LEU A 18 -7.79 -0.30 -10.47
CA LEU A 18 -7.20 0.73 -9.61
C LEU A 18 -5.70 0.52 -9.40
N LYS A 19 -5.28 -0.74 -9.24
CA LYS A 19 -3.87 -1.12 -9.17
C LYS A 19 -3.13 -0.78 -10.45
N GLU A 20 -3.67 -1.11 -11.61
CA GLU A 20 -3.05 -0.82 -12.90
C GLU A 20 -2.89 0.68 -13.13
N ARG A 21 -3.89 1.47 -12.75
CA ARG A 21 -3.84 2.95 -12.81
C ARG A 21 -2.75 3.51 -11.89
N HIS A 22 -2.73 3.08 -10.63
CA HIS A 22 -1.71 3.48 -9.68
C HIS A 22 -0.30 3.04 -10.12
N ASP A 23 -0.12 1.77 -10.50
CA ASP A 23 1.18 1.21 -10.89
C ASP A 23 1.72 1.91 -12.15
N ALA A 24 0.86 2.28 -13.11
CA ALA A 24 1.26 3.07 -14.28
C ALA A 24 1.82 4.45 -13.88
N CYS A 25 1.16 5.15 -12.96
CA CYS A 25 1.65 6.42 -12.42
C CYS A 25 2.95 6.21 -11.63
N PHE A 26 2.95 5.27 -10.68
CA PHE A 26 4.08 4.96 -9.82
C PHE A 26 5.34 4.61 -10.62
N ASN A 27 5.23 3.77 -11.66
CA ASN A 27 6.38 3.40 -12.48
C ASN A 27 6.96 4.60 -13.22
N LYS A 28 6.11 5.50 -13.73
CA LYS A 28 6.54 6.74 -14.38
C LYS A 28 7.23 7.66 -13.39
N TRP A 29 6.63 7.87 -12.22
CA TRP A 29 7.19 8.68 -11.15
C TRP A 29 8.52 8.11 -10.65
N TYR A 30 8.59 6.80 -10.41
CA TYR A 30 9.79 6.12 -9.95
C TYR A 30 10.95 6.34 -10.92
N ALA A 31 10.72 6.10 -12.21
CA ALA A 31 11.74 6.25 -13.24
C ALA A 31 12.18 7.70 -13.47
N ASN A 32 11.26 8.66 -13.41
CA ASN A 32 11.51 10.04 -13.86
C ASN A 32 11.71 11.06 -12.75
N VAL A 33 11.25 10.79 -11.54
CA VAL A 33 11.21 11.72 -10.41
C VAL A 33 12.06 11.15 -9.27
N PHE A 34 11.69 9.97 -8.76
CA PHE A 34 12.36 9.34 -7.62
C PHE A 34 13.84 9.04 -7.90
N LEU A 35 14.16 8.37 -9.01
CA LEU A 35 15.54 8.06 -9.37
C LEU A 35 16.40 9.31 -9.67
N LYS A 36 15.77 10.46 -9.92
CA LYS A 36 16.47 11.74 -10.08
C LYS A 36 16.66 12.50 -8.76
N GLY A 37 16.22 11.91 -7.64
CA GLY A 37 16.34 12.48 -6.30
C GLY A 37 15.20 13.42 -5.90
N ASN A 38 14.10 13.48 -6.66
CA ASN A 38 12.89 14.21 -6.25
C ASN A 38 11.88 13.23 -5.61
N THR A 39 11.23 13.64 -4.53
CA THR A 39 10.27 12.82 -3.76
C THR A 39 8.86 13.40 -3.76
N GLU A 40 8.54 14.26 -4.72
CA GLU A 40 7.21 14.84 -4.88
C GLU A 40 6.14 13.76 -5.10
N LEU A 41 5.00 13.85 -4.40
CA LEU A 41 3.97 12.82 -4.42
C LEU A 41 2.95 13.10 -5.54
N GLU A 42 3.26 12.68 -6.77
CA GLU A 42 2.41 12.93 -7.95
C GLU A 42 1.26 11.92 -8.12
N CYS A 43 1.34 10.73 -7.51
CA CYS A 43 0.37 9.63 -7.71
C CYS A 43 -0.53 9.40 -6.49
N GLN A 44 -0.71 10.42 -5.66
CA GLN A 44 -1.40 10.31 -4.37
C GLN A 44 -2.89 9.97 -4.57
N ASP A 45 -3.55 10.58 -5.55
CA ASP A 45 -4.97 10.38 -5.80
C ASP A 45 -5.26 8.93 -6.24
N GLU A 46 -4.47 8.40 -7.19
CA GLU A 46 -4.59 7.02 -7.64
C GLU A 46 -4.25 6.02 -6.52
N TRP A 47 -3.27 6.36 -5.67
CA TRP A 47 -2.91 5.54 -4.52
C TRP A 47 -4.05 5.47 -3.50
N GLU A 48 -4.70 6.60 -3.20
CA GLU A 48 -5.80 6.64 -2.24
C GLU A 48 -6.99 5.78 -2.69
N GLU A 49 -7.38 5.88 -3.96
CA GLU A 49 -8.44 5.06 -4.55
C GLU A 49 -8.12 3.56 -4.43
N TYR A 50 -6.91 3.16 -4.83
CA TYR A 50 -6.45 1.78 -4.73
C TYR A 50 -6.39 1.30 -3.28
N GLN A 51 -5.86 2.12 -2.37
CA GLN A 51 -5.69 1.80 -0.96
C GLN A 51 -7.03 1.56 -0.27
N VAL A 52 -8.06 2.36 -0.57
CA VAL A 52 -9.42 2.18 -0.04
C VAL A 52 -9.97 0.83 -0.47
N CYS A 53 -9.86 0.49 -1.77
CA CYS A 53 -10.31 -0.81 -2.28
C CYS A 53 -9.64 -1.98 -1.54
N VAL A 54 -8.31 -1.94 -1.38
CA VAL A 54 -7.56 -3.00 -0.68
C VAL A 54 -7.98 -3.11 0.78
N LYS A 55 -8.10 -1.99 1.50
CA LYS A 55 -8.52 -1.96 2.91
C LYS A 55 -9.90 -2.59 3.10
N ASP A 56 -10.84 -2.32 2.22
CA ASP A 56 -12.18 -2.88 2.32
C ASP A 56 -12.22 -4.39 2.03
N LYS A 57 -11.40 -4.88 1.10
CA LYS A 57 -11.28 -6.34 0.88
C LYS A 57 -10.62 -7.05 2.05
N LEU A 58 -9.58 -6.45 2.65
CA LEU A 58 -8.95 -7.00 3.84
C LEU A 58 -9.92 -7.10 5.03
N LYS A 59 -10.88 -6.17 5.16
CA LYS A 59 -11.97 -6.26 6.15
C LYS A 59 -12.87 -7.47 5.89
N ILE A 60 -13.31 -7.66 4.64
CA ILE A 60 -14.18 -8.79 4.26
C ILE A 60 -13.50 -10.13 4.54
N TRP A 61 -12.18 -10.22 4.32
CA TRP A 61 -11.40 -11.42 4.57
C TRP A 61 -10.96 -11.61 6.02
N ASN A 62 -11.32 -10.71 6.95
CA ASN A 62 -10.84 -10.68 8.32
C ASN A 62 -9.29 -10.64 8.45
N LEU A 63 -8.61 -10.06 7.45
CA LEU A 63 -7.15 -9.96 7.36
C LEU A 63 -6.61 -8.59 7.79
N VAL A 64 -7.45 -7.71 8.33
CA VAL A 64 -7.06 -6.35 8.72
C VAL A 64 -5.87 -6.33 9.70
N HIS A 65 -5.77 -7.33 10.57
CA HIS A 65 -4.68 -7.47 11.55
C HIS A 65 -3.30 -7.62 10.89
N VAL A 66 -3.23 -8.13 9.66
CA VAL A 66 -1.97 -8.31 8.91
C VAL A 66 -1.36 -6.96 8.53
N VAL A 67 -2.19 -5.95 8.23
CA VAL A 67 -1.73 -4.60 7.83
C VAL A 67 -1.62 -3.66 9.03
N ASN A 68 -2.39 -3.90 10.09
CA ASN A 68 -2.37 -3.04 11.28
C ASN A 68 -1.18 -3.31 12.21
N LYS A 69 -0.69 -4.55 12.29
CA LYS A 69 0.44 -4.92 13.17
C LYS A 69 1.68 -4.04 12.93
N GLU A 70 1.97 -3.68 11.68
CA GLU A 70 3.11 -2.82 11.32
C GLU A 70 2.95 -1.35 11.72
N ASN A 71 1.72 -0.90 12.03
CA ASN A 71 1.43 0.48 12.43
C ASN A 71 1.43 0.67 13.95
N GLU A 72 1.13 -0.38 14.73
CA GLU A 72 1.18 -0.33 16.19
C GLU A 72 2.63 -0.34 16.70
N ASP A 73 3.51 -1.13 16.09
CA ASP A 73 4.95 -1.19 16.43
C ASP A 73 5.69 0.15 16.18
N LYS A 74 5.09 1.08 15.40
CA LYS A 74 5.63 2.43 15.15
C LYS A 74 5.11 3.50 16.12
N LYS A 75 4.07 3.22 16.91
CA LYS A 75 3.48 4.20 17.83
C LYS A 75 4.22 4.30 19.16
N GLU A 76 4.95 3.26 19.55
CA GLU A 76 5.65 3.22 20.85
C GLU A 76 7.05 3.87 20.84
N ASN A 77 7.67 4.05 19.67
CA ASN A 77 9.04 4.58 19.58
C ASN A 77 9.15 6.12 19.46
N ASN A 78 8.04 6.86 19.34
CA ASN A 78 8.07 8.33 19.24
C ASN A 78 7.78 9.06 20.56
N SER A 79 7.50 8.37 21.66
CA SER A 79 7.16 9.03 22.94
C SER A 79 8.34 9.19 23.91
N ASN A 80 9.55 8.74 23.58
CA ASN A 80 10.68 8.67 24.53
C ASN A 80 11.91 9.55 24.18
N ASN A 81 11.75 10.66 23.46
CA ASN A 81 12.84 11.63 23.25
C ASN A 81 12.41 13.11 23.47
N SER A 82 11.62 13.39 24.51
CA SER A 82 11.45 14.76 25.02
C SER A 82 11.36 14.77 26.54
N SER A 83 12.49 14.48 27.21
CA SER A 83 12.74 14.88 28.60
C SER A 83 14.21 14.69 28.93
N LYS A 84 15.05 15.58 28.41
CA LYS A 84 16.33 15.91 29.05
C LYS A 84 16.74 17.34 28.70
N LYS A 85 16.12 18.28 29.41
CA LYS A 85 16.74 19.58 29.71
C LYS A 85 16.31 20.00 31.10
#